data_AF-A0A925NFM0-F1
#
_entry.id   AF-A0A925NFM0-F1
#
_cell.length_a   1.000
_cell.length_b   1.000
_cell.length_c   1.000
_cell.angle_alpha   90.00
_cell.angle_beta   90.00
_cell.angle_gamma   90.00
#
_symmetry.space_group_name_H-M   'P 1'
#
loop_
_entity.id
_entity.type
_entity.pdbx_description
1 polymer ?
#
loop_
_entity_poly.entity_id
_entity_poly.type
_entity_poly.pdbx_seq_one_letter_code
_entity_poly.pdbx_strand_id
1 'polypeptide(L)'
;VAVAYMDRLTDGYSGIYYFYDPEERARQLGTWILITMIQKSVEARLPYAHLGYFVKGCSSMEYKGLFKPAEILHGDGIWRAAKLTE
;
A
#
# COMPACT_ATOMS: atom_id res chain seq x y z
N VAL A 1 -14.56 -8.40 -9.72
CA VAL A 1 -13.21 -8.35 -10.39
C VAL A 1 -12.40 -7.18 -9.83
N ALA A 2 -11.06 -7.24 -9.80
CA ALA A 2 -10.20 -6.15 -9.32
C ALA A 2 -9.03 -5.88 -10.29
N VAL A 3 -8.59 -4.62 -10.36
CA VAL A 3 -7.49 -4.17 -11.21
C VAL A 3 -6.57 -3.28 -10.39
N ALA A 4 -5.25 -3.47 -10.57
CA ALA A 4 -4.22 -2.63 -9.97
C ALA A 4 -3.22 -2.19 -11.05
N TYR A 5 -2.89 -0.91 -11.06
CA TYR A 5 -1.83 -0.33 -11.87
C TYR A 5 -0.66 0.05 -10.97
N MET A 6 0.50 -0.54 -11.25
CA MET A 6 1.68 -0.46 -10.40
C MET A 6 2.92 -0.23 -11.26
N ASP A 7 3.84 0.60 -10.78
CA ASP A 7 5.16 0.78 -11.37
C ASP A 7 6.21 -0.01 -10.59
N ARG A 8 7.25 -0.47 -11.30
CA ARG A 8 8.45 -1.04 -10.69
C ARG A 8 9.52 0.04 -10.61
N LEU A 9 9.89 0.41 -9.40
CA LEU A 9 10.98 1.35 -9.12
C LEU A 9 12.29 0.59 -8.84
N THR A 10 13.37 1.34 -8.59
CA THR A 10 14.68 0.77 -8.24
C THR A 10 14.70 0.10 -6.87
N ASP A 11 13.79 0.50 -5.97
CA ASP A 11 13.76 0.08 -4.56
C ASP A 11 12.46 -0.62 -4.15
N GLY A 12 11.48 -0.73 -5.05
CA GLY A 12 10.16 -1.29 -4.71
C GLY A 12 9.14 -1.25 -5.83
N TYR A 13 8.01 -1.92 -5.64
CA TYR A 13 6.81 -1.67 -6.45
C TYR A 13 6.01 -0.51 -5.84
N SER A 14 5.42 0.32 -6.70
CA SER A 14 4.61 1.47 -6.30
C SER A 14 3.19 1.36 -6.85
N GLY A 15 2.21 1.38 -5.96
CA GLY A 15 0.79 1.38 -6.32
C GLY A 15 0.32 2.76 -6.77
N ILE A 16 -0.17 2.86 -8.01
CA ILE A 16 -0.64 4.11 -8.59
C ILE A 16 -2.17 4.19 -8.46
N TYR A 17 -2.87 3.20 -9.03
CA TYR A 17 -4.32 3.11 -9.00
C TYR A 17 -4.77 1.69 -8.70
N TYR A 18 -5.85 1.55 -7.94
CA TYR A 18 -6.52 0.29 -7.75
C TYR A 18 -8.02 0.51 -7.61
N PHE A 19 -8.79 -0.37 -8.23
CA PHE A 19 -10.24 -0.38 -8.13
C PHE A 19 -10.75 -1.81 -8.22
N TYR A 20 -11.94 -2.02 -7.68
CA TYR A 20 -12.58 -3.31 -7.68
C TYR A 20 -14.09 -3.13 -7.71
N ASP A 21 -14.77 -4.19 -8.15
CA ASP A 21 -16.22 -4.26 -8.17
C ASP A 21 -16.80 -4.06 -6.76
N PRO A 22 -17.65 -3.04 -6.51
CA PRO A 22 -18.22 -2.77 -5.20
C PRO A 22 -19.00 -3.93 -4.58
N GLU A 23 -19.62 -4.79 -5.40
CA GLU A 23 -20.34 -5.98 -4.94
C GLU A 23 -19.40 -7.00 -4.27
N GLU A 24 -18.10 -6.93 -4.56
CA GLU A 24 -17.07 -7.80 -4.01
C GLU A 24 -16.42 -7.23 -2.73
N ARG A 25 -16.97 -6.15 -2.14
CA ARG A 25 -16.38 -5.46 -0.98
C ARG A 25 -16.06 -6.40 0.19
N ALA A 26 -16.90 -7.40 0.44
CA ALA A 26 -16.71 -8.37 1.53
C ALA A 26 -15.38 -9.15 1.43
N ARG A 27 -14.80 -9.26 0.23
CA ARG A 27 -13.54 -9.98 -0.01
C ARG A 27 -12.28 -9.15 0.21
N GLN A 28 -12.43 -7.85 0.52
CA GLN A 28 -11.31 -6.95 0.80
C GLN A 28 -10.23 -6.94 -0.30
N LEU A 29 -10.66 -6.85 -1.56
CA LEU A 29 -9.76 -6.97 -2.72
C LEU A 29 -8.65 -5.90 -2.75
N GLY A 30 -8.86 -4.73 -2.15
CA GLY A 30 -7.80 -3.72 -1.97
C GLY A 30 -6.65 -4.21 -1.08
N THR A 31 -6.96 -4.86 0.04
CA THR A 31 -5.96 -5.49 0.92
C THR A 31 -5.21 -6.60 0.18
N TRP A 32 -5.93 -7.42 -0.58
CA TRP A 32 -5.32 -8.51 -1.37
C TRP A 32 -4.35 -7.98 -2.43
N ILE A 33 -4.68 -6.87 -3.10
CA ILE A 33 -3.78 -6.19 -4.04
C ILE A 33 -2.48 -5.76 -3.34
N LEU A 34 -2.56 -5.14 -2.15
CA LEU A 34 -1.35 -4.71 -1.42
C LEU A 34 -0.49 -5.90 -0.98
N ILE A 35 -1.11 -6.99 -0.49
CA ILE A 35 -0.38 -8.22 -0.15
C ILE A 35 0.36 -8.76 -1.37
N THR A 36 -0.31 -8.80 -2.52
CA THR A 36 0.28 -9.27 -3.78
C THR A 36 1.46 -8.37 -4.20
N MET A 37 1.32 -7.05 -4.06
CA MET A 37 2.40 -6.10 -4.37
C MET A 37 3.61 -6.27 -3.44
N ILE A 38 3.37 -6.51 -2.15
CA ILE A 38 4.43 -6.80 -1.17
C ILE A 38 5.16 -8.09 -1.55
N GLN A 39 4.41 -9.16 -1.86
CA GLN A 39 4.98 -10.44 -2.32
C GLN A 39 5.86 -10.25 -3.57
N LYS A 40 5.36 -9.50 -4.57
CA LYS A 40 6.14 -9.17 -5.77
C LYS A 40 7.42 -8.41 -5.47
N SER A 41 7.40 -7.51 -4.48
CA SER A 41 8.58 -6.77 -4.05
C SER A 41 9.60 -7.70 -3.40
N VAL A 42 9.15 -8.61 -2.54
CA VAL A 42 10.01 -9.64 -1.91
C VAL A 42 10.61 -10.58 -2.96
N GLU A 43 9.82 -11.09 -3.90
CA GLU A 43 10.28 -11.94 -5.00
C GLU A 43 11.34 -11.25 -5.86
N ALA A 44 11.16 -9.95 -6.10
CA ALA A 44 12.10 -9.11 -6.84
C ALA A 44 13.32 -8.68 -6.00
N ARG A 45 13.40 -9.07 -4.72
CA ARG A 45 14.43 -8.64 -3.75
C ARG A 45 14.51 -7.12 -3.60
N LEU A 46 13.37 -6.46 -3.68
CA LEU A 46 13.24 -5.03 -3.47
C LEU A 46 12.85 -4.75 -2.00
N PRO A 47 13.51 -3.80 -1.33
CA PRO A 47 13.31 -3.55 0.10
C PRO A 47 11.94 -2.94 0.43
N TYR A 48 11.28 -2.28 -0.53
CA TYR A 48 10.05 -1.53 -0.26
C TYR A 48 8.89 -1.94 -1.15
N ALA A 49 7.67 -1.72 -0.62
CA ALA A 49 6.43 -1.68 -1.38
C ALA A 49 5.74 -0.35 -1.06
N HIS A 50 5.71 0.56 -2.03
CA HIS A 50 5.16 1.90 -1.86
C HIS A 50 3.63 1.83 -1.99
N LEU A 51 2.93 1.87 -0.86
CA LEU A 51 1.47 1.76 -0.79
C LEU A 51 0.73 3.03 -1.27
N GLY A 52 1.47 4.05 -1.73
CA GLY A 52 0.96 5.34 -2.16
C GLY A 52 0.53 6.24 -1.01
N TYR A 53 -0.16 7.33 -1.35
CA TYR A 53 -0.55 8.36 -0.38
C TYR A 53 -1.47 7.82 0.73
N PHE A 54 -1.31 8.36 1.93
CA PHE A 54 -2.10 8.02 3.11
C PHE A 54 -2.72 9.29 3.70
N VAL A 55 -4.03 9.28 3.87
CA VAL A 55 -4.78 10.35 4.52
C VAL A 55 -5.29 9.84 5.87
N LYS A 56 -4.77 10.42 6.96
CA LYS A 56 -5.21 10.08 8.32
C LYS A 56 -6.71 10.37 8.48
N GLY A 57 -7.46 9.39 8.99
CA GLY A 57 -8.92 9.48 9.19
C GLY A 57 -9.76 9.25 7.93
N CYS A 58 -9.14 8.91 6.79
CA CYS A 58 -9.88 8.46 5.62
C CYS A 58 -10.15 6.96 5.73
N SER A 59 -11.40 6.58 6.00
CA SER A 59 -11.82 5.19 6.18
C SER A 59 -11.40 4.25 5.04
N SER A 60 -11.40 4.75 3.79
CA SER A 60 -10.98 3.97 2.62
C SER A 60 -9.47 3.71 2.54
N MET A 61 -8.65 4.42 3.33
CA MET A 61 -7.19 4.32 3.35
C MET A 61 -6.62 3.81 4.68
N GLU A 62 -7.43 3.72 5.74
CA GLU A 62 -7.01 3.25 7.05
C GLU A 62 -6.40 1.85 7.03
N TYR A 63 -6.87 0.99 6.12
CA TYR A 63 -6.34 -0.37 5.96
C TYR A 63 -4.83 -0.40 5.64
N LYS A 64 -4.26 0.65 5.04
CA LYS A 64 -2.81 0.74 4.78
C LYS A 64 -1.99 0.78 6.08
N GLY A 65 -2.58 1.28 7.17
CA GLY A 65 -1.92 1.33 8.48
C GLY A 65 -1.79 -0.02 9.18
N LEU A 66 -2.43 -1.06 8.66
CA LEU A 66 -2.33 -2.43 9.18
C LEU A 66 -1.05 -3.14 8.74
N PHE A 67 -0.38 -2.65 7.68
CA PHE A 67 0.84 -3.25 7.16
C PHE A 67 2.05 -2.74 7.94
N LYS A 68 2.84 -3.66 8.49
CA LYS A 68 4.01 -3.38 9.33
C LYS A 68 5.17 -4.31 8.97
N PRO A 69 6.44 -3.87 9.11
CA PRO A 69 6.86 -2.50 9.43
C PRO A 69 6.54 -1.53 8.28
N ALA A 70 6.35 -0.25 8.60
CA ALA A 70 6.02 0.78 7.61
C ALA A 70 6.67 2.12 7.97
N GLU A 71 6.85 2.96 6.96
CA GLU A 71 7.36 4.32 7.07
C GLU A 71 6.41 5.30 6.35
N ILE A 72 6.38 6.55 6.81
CA ILE A 72 5.63 7.63 6.18
C ILE A 72 6.61 8.73 5.79
N LEU A 73 6.53 9.17 4.53
CA LEU A 73 7.22 10.36 4.07
C LEU A 73 6.46 11.59 4.54
N HIS A 74 7.11 12.41 5.37
CA HIS A 74 6.53 13.66 5.85
C HIS A 74 6.83 14.82 4.87
N GLY A 75 6.13 15.94 5.05
CA GLY A 75 6.27 17.12 4.18
C GLY A 75 7.66 17.77 4.20
N ASP A 76 8.51 17.42 5.16
CA ASP A 76 9.92 17.79 5.21
C ASP A 76 10.83 16.87 4.38
N GLY A 77 10.27 15.89 3.68
CA GLY A 77 11.00 14.94 2.84
C GLY A 77 11.69 13.81 3.62
N ILE A 78 11.37 13.63 4.91
CA ILE A 78 12.01 12.63 5.76
C ILE A 78 11.04 11.46 6.03
N TRP A 79 11.51 10.25 5.74
CA TRP A 79 10.84 8.99 6.11
C TRP A 79 10.96 8.75 7.61
N ARG A 80 9.85 8.38 8.24
CA ARG A 80 9.79 8.02 9.67
C ARG A 80 8.94 6.79 9.88
N ALA A 81 9.31 5.97 10.86
CA ALA A 81 8.54 4.80 11.26
C ALA A 81 7.08 5.18 11.53
N ALA A 82 6.18 4.45 10.90
CA ALA A 82 4.75 4.70 10.95
C ALA A 82 4.18 4.28 12.31
N LYS A 83 3.78 5.26 13.13
CA LYS A 83 2.97 5.03 14.33
C LYS A 83 1.48 5.10 13.97
N LEU A 84 1.03 4.17 13.14
CA LEU A 84 -0.32 4.20 12.54
C LEU A 84 -1.44 3.63 13.43
N THR A 85 -1.12 3.20 14.65
CA THR A 85 -2.07 2.74 15.67
C THR A 85 -1.48 2.97 17.06
N GLU A 86 -2.24 3.57 17.98
CA GLU A 86 -2.26 3.13 19.39
C GLU A 86 -3.27 2.00 19.52
#